data_AF-A0AAD3M875-F1
#
_entry.id   AF-A0AAD3M875-F1
#
_cell.length_a   1.000
_cell.length_b   1.000
_cell.length_c   1.000
_cell.angle_alpha   90.00
_cell.angle_beta   90.00
_cell.angle_gamma   90.00
#
_symmetry.space_group_name_H-M   'P 1'
#
loop_
_entity.id
_entity.type
_entity.pdbx_description
1 polymer ?
#
loop_
_entity_poly.entity_id
_entity_poly.type
_entity_poly.pdbx_seq_one_letter_code
_entity_poly.pdbx_strand_id
1 'polypeptide(L)'
;METSKITRVSTPKKPVPAVKDVIARALRHIGAYQELNNMEQVQAVIDEEMCINCGKCYMTCNDSGYQAIEFDPETHLPFVTDSCTGCTLCFSVCPIIDCIKMATRTTPYQPKRGVPISPVC
;
A
#
# COMPACT_ATOMS: atom_id res chain seq x y z
N MET A 1 44.52 -21.59 -7.73
CA MET A 1 43.36 -21.16 -6.93
C MET A 1 43.59 -19.72 -6.56
N GLU A 2 43.19 -18.79 -7.43
CA GLU A 2 43.35 -17.36 -7.18
C GLU A 2 41.98 -16.81 -6.84
N THR A 3 41.69 -16.71 -5.54
CA THR A 3 40.47 -16.10 -5.03
C THR A 3 40.64 -14.58 -5.12
N SER A 4 40.29 -14.02 -6.27
CA SER A 4 40.19 -12.57 -6.45
C SER A 4 39.27 -12.00 -5.37
N LYS A 5 39.89 -11.32 -4.42
CA LYS A 5 39.24 -10.66 -3.27
C LYS A 5 38.52 -9.42 -3.79
N ILE A 6 37.30 -9.59 -4.30
CA ILE A 6 36.47 -8.47 -4.74
C ILE A 6 35.87 -7.80 -3.51
N THR A 7 36.59 -6.84 -2.93
CA THR A 7 36.04 -5.96 -1.89
C THR A 7 35.22 -4.87 -2.59
N ARG A 8 33.91 -5.07 -2.72
CA ARG A 8 33.00 -4.03 -3.25
C ARG A 8 32.84 -2.91 -2.21
N VAL A 9 33.74 -1.93 -2.24
CA VAL A 9 33.63 -0.73 -1.39
C VAL A 9 32.63 0.24 -2.04
N SER A 10 31.52 0.51 -1.35
CA SER A 10 30.57 1.54 -1.77
C SER A 10 31.15 2.92 -1.48
N THR A 11 31.52 3.67 -2.53
CA THR A 11 32.02 5.04 -2.40
C THR A 11 30.86 6.03 -2.62
N PRO A 12 30.72 7.08 -1.79
CA PRO A 12 29.68 8.08 -1.97
C PRO A 12 29.76 8.76 -3.35
N LYS A 13 28.69 8.68 -4.14
CA LYS A 13 28.58 9.35 -5.45
C LYS A 13 28.15 10.82 -5.35
N LYS A 14 27.75 11.26 -4.15
CA LYS A 14 27.28 12.62 -3.84
C LYS A 14 27.81 13.03 -2.46
N PRO A 15 27.97 14.33 -2.19
CA PRO A 15 28.31 14.81 -0.86
C PRO A 15 27.31 14.29 0.19
N VAL A 16 27.83 13.89 1.35
CA VAL A 16 26.98 13.48 2.48
C VAL A 16 26.24 14.72 3.01
N PRO A 17 24.91 14.71 3.10
CA PRO A 17 24.15 15.86 3.59
C PRO A 17 24.50 16.21 5.03
N ALA A 18 24.66 17.49 5.32
CA ALA A 18 24.71 18.00 6.69
C ALA A 18 23.29 18.15 7.26
N VAL A 19 23.19 18.34 8.59
CA VAL A 19 21.89 18.55 9.26
C VAL A 19 21.12 19.70 8.61
N LYS A 20 21.78 20.81 8.29
CA LYS A 20 21.17 21.98 7.64
C LYS A 20 20.52 21.68 6.28
N ASP A 21 20.97 20.64 5.60
CA ASP A 21 20.50 20.28 4.26
C ASP A 21 19.20 19.45 4.30
N VAL A 22 18.80 18.97 5.49
CA VAL A 22 17.61 18.11 5.67
C VAL A 22 16.52 18.76 6.55
N ILE A 23 16.84 19.86 7.25
CA ILE A 23 15.85 20.64 8.01
C ILE A 23 14.70 21.02 7.08
N ALA A 24 13.46 20.81 7.55
CA ALA A 24 12.23 21.17 6.85
C ALA A 24 11.96 20.49 5.49
N ARG A 25 12.78 19.53 5.04
CA ARG A 25 12.64 18.90 3.71
C ARG A 25 11.28 18.19 3.48
N ALA A 26 10.65 17.71 4.55
CA ALA A 26 9.35 17.02 4.47
C ALA A 26 8.14 17.97 4.47
N LEU A 27 8.31 19.25 4.84
CA LEU A 27 7.18 20.19 4.99
C LEU A 27 6.39 20.40 3.70
N ARG A 28 7.02 20.25 2.54
CA ARG A 28 6.37 20.32 1.22
C ARG A 28 5.31 19.22 0.99
N HIS A 29 5.22 18.22 1.86
CA HIS A 29 4.26 17.10 1.77
C HIS A 29 3.11 17.24 2.78
N ILE A 30 3.04 18.35 3.54
CA ILE A 30 2.03 18.59 4.56
C ILE A 30 1.19 19.79 4.11
N GLY A 31 -0.14 19.63 4.11
CA GLY A 31 -1.08 20.65 3.65
C GLY A 31 -2.51 20.35 4.10
N ALA A 32 -3.47 21.15 3.63
CA ALA A 32 -4.89 20.91 3.89
C ALA A 32 -5.41 19.67 3.14
N TYR A 33 -6.52 19.07 3.60
CA TYR A 33 -7.12 17.90 2.95
C TYR A 33 -7.49 18.15 1.48
N GLN A 34 -7.92 19.37 1.14
CA GLN A 34 -8.28 19.75 -0.23
C GLN A 34 -7.09 19.76 -1.20
N GLU A 35 -5.86 19.79 -0.68
CA GLU A 35 -4.63 19.69 -1.48
C GLU A 35 -4.29 18.23 -1.83
N LEU A 36 -4.97 17.26 -1.22
CA LEU A 36 -4.83 15.84 -1.53
C LEU A 36 -5.67 15.48 -2.76
N ASN A 37 -5.09 14.68 -3.66
CA ASN A 37 -5.75 14.27 -4.88
C ASN A 37 -6.68 13.07 -4.63
N ASN A 38 -7.99 13.30 -4.70
CA ASN A 38 -9.00 12.25 -4.56
C ASN A 38 -9.25 11.44 -5.84
N MET A 39 -8.60 11.79 -6.96
CA MET A 39 -8.65 11.05 -8.22
C MET A 39 -7.52 10.02 -8.33
N GLU A 40 -6.40 10.26 -7.66
CA GLU A 40 -5.24 9.35 -7.59
C GLU A 40 -5.46 8.26 -6.52
N GLN A 41 -6.40 7.35 -6.79
CA GLN A 41 -6.73 6.24 -5.91
C GLN A 41 -5.75 5.08 -6.05
N VAL A 42 -5.66 4.27 -5.00
CA VAL A 42 -4.80 3.08 -4.94
C VAL A 42 -5.61 1.82 -4.64
N GLN A 43 -5.02 0.66 -4.92
CA GLN A 43 -5.54 -0.65 -4.58
C GLN A 43 -4.43 -1.48 -3.92
N ALA A 44 -4.81 -2.32 -2.96
CA ALA A 44 -3.88 -3.25 -2.34
C ALA A 44 -3.53 -4.38 -3.31
N VAL A 45 -2.25 -4.72 -3.38
CA VAL A 45 -1.71 -5.87 -4.13
C VAL A 45 -0.94 -6.74 -3.15
N ILE A 46 -1.23 -8.03 -3.13
CA ILE A 46 -0.61 -9.00 -2.22
C ILE A 46 0.41 -9.83 -3.01
N ASP A 47 1.60 -9.98 -2.46
CA ASP A 47 2.62 -10.90 -2.95
C ASP A 47 2.40 -12.28 -2.32
N GLU A 48 1.97 -13.25 -3.13
CA GLU A 48 1.65 -14.61 -2.70
C GLU A 48 2.88 -15.36 -2.17
N GLU A 49 4.08 -15.09 -2.71
CA GLU A 49 5.33 -15.75 -2.30
C GLU A 49 5.80 -15.28 -0.92
N MET A 50 5.41 -14.07 -0.52
CA MET A 50 5.69 -13.52 0.81
C MET A 50 4.59 -13.83 1.83
N CYS A 51 3.43 -14.31 1.37
CA CYS A 51 2.27 -14.55 2.21
C CYS A 51 2.52 -15.74 3.14
N ILE A 52 2.16 -15.57 4.43
CA ILE A 52 2.19 -16.65 5.43
C ILE A 52 0.79 -17.16 5.80
N ASN A 53 -0.21 -16.89 4.94
CA ASN A 53 -1.57 -17.45 5.04
C ASN A 53 -2.33 -17.16 6.35
N CYS A 54 -1.96 -16.10 7.08
CA CYS A 54 -2.54 -15.81 8.40
C CYS A 54 -3.97 -15.23 8.37
N GLY A 55 -4.47 -14.79 7.21
CA GLY A 55 -5.83 -14.26 7.04
C GLY A 55 -6.13 -12.91 7.73
N LYS A 56 -5.14 -12.24 8.36
CA LYS A 56 -5.36 -10.93 9.03
C LYS A 56 -5.89 -9.86 8.07
N CYS A 57 -5.35 -9.80 6.86
CA CYS A 57 -5.82 -8.90 5.81
C CYS A 57 -7.31 -9.15 5.48
N TYR A 58 -7.69 -10.41 5.33
CA TYR A 58 -9.07 -10.84 5.08
C TYR A 58 -10.00 -10.41 6.22
N MET A 59 -9.69 -10.78 7.46
CA MET A 59 -10.50 -10.44 8.64
C MET A 59 -10.68 -8.92 8.79
N THR A 60 -9.60 -8.15 8.67
CA THR A 60 -9.66 -6.68 8.78
C THR A 60 -10.46 -6.05 7.65
N CYS A 61 -10.37 -6.56 6.42
CA CYS A 61 -11.19 -6.04 5.33
C CYS A 61 -12.67 -6.40 5.50
N ASN A 62 -12.97 -7.56 6.09
CA ASN A 62 -14.33 -8.01 6.32
C ASN A 62 -15.02 -7.21 7.43
N ASP A 63 -14.40 -7.10 8.61
CA ASP A 63 -15.06 -6.58 9.81
C ASP A 63 -14.77 -5.08 10.04
N SER A 64 -13.78 -4.51 9.34
CA SER A 64 -13.37 -3.11 9.47
C SER A 64 -13.20 -2.40 8.13
N GLY A 65 -13.63 -3.02 7.03
CA GLY A 65 -13.41 -2.50 5.68
C GLY A 65 -14.60 -2.70 4.76
N TYR A 66 -14.35 -3.27 3.58
CA TYR A 66 -15.26 -3.30 2.44
C TYR A 66 -15.51 -4.71 1.89
N GLN A 67 -15.15 -5.75 2.65
CA GLN A 67 -15.35 -7.16 2.26
C GLN A 67 -14.74 -7.47 0.88
N ALA A 68 -13.57 -6.87 0.61
CA ALA A 68 -12.97 -6.81 -0.72
C ALA A 68 -11.83 -7.81 -0.94
N ILE A 69 -11.60 -8.70 0.01
CA ILE A 69 -10.57 -9.74 -0.05
C ILE A 69 -11.28 -11.08 0.00
N GLU A 70 -11.01 -11.93 -0.98
CA GLU A 70 -11.39 -13.34 -0.97
C GLU A 70 -10.27 -14.13 -0.30
N PHE A 71 -10.62 -15.19 0.42
CA PHE A 71 -9.65 -16.02 1.12
C PHE A 71 -9.89 -17.47 0.75
N ASP A 72 -8.96 -18.05 0.02
CA ASP A 72 -9.10 -19.38 -0.53
C ASP A 72 -9.17 -20.44 0.60
N PRO A 73 -10.18 -21.33 0.61
CA PRO A 73 -10.40 -22.26 1.72
C PRO A 73 -9.40 -23.42 1.78
N GLU A 74 -8.65 -23.68 0.70
CA GLU A 74 -7.69 -24.80 0.65
C GLU A 74 -6.26 -24.34 0.86
N THR A 75 -5.85 -23.31 0.12
CA THR A 75 -4.50 -22.72 0.13
C THR A 75 -4.34 -21.62 1.18
N HIS A 76 -5.45 -21.07 1.70
CA HIS A 76 -5.45 -19.91 2.58
C HIS A 76 -4.72 -18.70 1.98
N LEU A 77 -4.72 -18.56 0.65
CA LEU A 77 -4.18 -17.40 -0.03
C LEU A 77 -5.26 -16.30 -0.16
N PRO A 78 -4.96 -15.04 0.21
CA PRO A 78 -5.87 -13.93 0.04
C PRO A 78 -5.77 -13.30 -1.36
N PHE A 79 -6.91 -13.02 -1.99
CA PHE A 79 -7.01 -12.34 -3.28
C PHE A 79 -7.78 -11.02 -3.14
N VAL A 80 -7.22 -9.91 -3.65
CA VAL A 80 -7.86 -8.59 -3.57
C VAL A 80 -8.75 -8.36 -4.79
N THR A 81 -10.04 -8.14 -4.56
CA THR A 81 -11.03 -7.88 -5.63
C THR A 81 -11.05 -6.40 -6.05
N ASP A 82 -11.71 -6.10 -7.17
CA ASP A 82 -11.91 -4.74 -7.70
C ASP A 82 -12.73 -3.82 -6.78
N SER A 83 -13.42 -4.40 -5.82
CA SER A 83 -14.21 -3.68 -4.81
C SER A 83 -13.36 -2.97 -3.75
N CYS A 84 -12.05 -3.21 -3.76
CA CYS A 84 -11.09 -2.56 -2.88
C CYS A 84 -11.06 -1.04 -3.08
N THR A 85 -11.13 -0.31 -1.97
CA THR A 85 -11.18 1.16 -1.94
C THR A 85 -9.83 1.81 -1.65
N GLY A 86 -8.79 1.01 -1.44
CA GLY A 86 -7.46 1.55 -1.10
C GLY A 86 -7.33 2.10 0.32
N CYS A 87 -8.20 1.71 1.27
CA CYS A 87 -8.19 2.23 2.64
C CYS A 87 -6.92 1.92 3.46
N THR A 88 -6.03 1.05 2.95
CA THR A 88 -4.73 0.71 3.54
C THR A 88 -4.77 -0.11 4.84
N LEU A 89 -5.95 -0.51 5.35
CA LEU A 89 -6.03 -1.25 6.62
C LEU A 89 -5.38 -2.64 6.55
N CYS A 90 -5.57 -3.38 5.45
CA CYS A 90 -4.96 -4.70 5.27
C CYS A 90 -3.43 -4.64 5.28
N PHE A 91 -2.85 -3.61 4.65
CA PHE A 91 -1.41 -3.34 4.68
C PHE A 91 -0.92 -3.12 6.11
N SER A 92 -1.61 -2.28 6.88
CA SER A 92 -1.21 -1.91 8.26
C SER A 92 -1.23 -3.07 9.27
N VAL A 93 -2.02 -4.12 9.03
CA VAL A 93 -2.14 -5.28 9.93
C VAL A 93 -1.34 -6.50 9.47
N CYS A 94 -0.76 -6.46 8.27
CA CYS A 94 0.00 -7.58 7.74
C CYS A 94 1.27 -7.79 8.57
N PRO A 95 1.54 -9.01 9.08
CA PRO A 95 2.72 -9.28 9.90
C PRO A 95 4.02 -9.34 9.08
N ILE A 96 3.92 -9.46 7.75
CA ILE A 96 5.08 -9.55 6.85
C ILE A 96 5.26 -8.20 6.16
N ILE A 97 6.41 -7.57 6.43
CA ILE A 97 6.79 -6.28 5.84
C ILE A 97 6.82 -6.42 4.32
N ASP A 98 6.22 -5.45 3.62
CA ASP A 98 6.15 -5.37 2.15
C ASP A 98 5.44 -6.52 1.42
N CYS A 99 4.80 -7.46 2.13
CA CYS A 99 3.96 -8.49 1.50
C CYS A 99 2.73 -7.89 0.81
N ILE A 100 2.18 -6.81 1.37
CA ILE A 100 1.11 -6.04 0.72
C ILE A 100 1.71 -4.71 0.27
N LYS A 101 1.36 -4.24 -0.92
CA LYS A 101 1.74 -2.92 -1.45
C LYS A 101 0.52 -2.18 -1.98
N MET A 102 0.58 -0.86 -1.95
CA MET A 102 -0.46 -0.02 -2.56
C MET A 102 -0.02 0.36 -3.97
N ALA A 103 -0.73 -0.14 -4.97
CA ALA A 103 -0.51 0.18 -6.37
C ALA A 103 -1.56 1.19 -6.85
N THR A 104 -1.20 2.05 -7.82
CA THR A 104 -2.15 2.96 -8.44
C THR A 104 -3.31 2.19 -9.08
N ARG A 105 -4.53 2.61 -8.80
CA ARG A 105 -5.72 1.97 -9.35
C ARG A 105 -5.79 2.23 -10.86
N THR A 106 -5.97 1.17 -11.65
CA THR A 106 -6.06 1.24 -13.11
C THR A 106 -7.46 1.55 -13.61
N THR A 107 -8.49 1.25 -12.80
CA THR A 107 -9.90 1.48 -13.12
C THR A 107 -10.44 2.75 -12.43
N PRO A 108 -11.39 3.48 -13.05
CA PRO A 108 -12.01 4.63 -12.41
C PRO A 108 -12.64 4.26 -11.06
N TYR A 109 -12.34 5.05 -10.02
CA TYR A 109 -12.92 4.84 -8.70
C TYR A 109 -14.32 5.47 -8.62
N GLN A 110 -15.30 4.69 -8.16
CA GLN A 110 -16.64 5.18 -7.87
C GLN A 110 -16.96 4.93 -6.38
N PRO A 111 -17.15 5.99 -5.57
CA PRO A 111 -17.52 5.83 -4.18
C PRO A 111 -18.87 5.13 -4.02
N LYS A 112 -18.90 4.02 -3.27
CA LYS A 112 -20.14 3.31 -2.94
C LYS A 112 -20.99 4.17 -1.99
N ARG A 113 -22.10 4.73 -2.50
CA ARG A 113 -23.03 5.56 -1.71
C ARG A 113 -24.08 4.76 -0.94
N GLY A 114 -24.26 3.48 -1.24
CA GLY A 114 -25.26 2.60 -0.62
C GLY A 114 -26.70 2.85 -1.11
N VAL A 115 -27.10 4.11 -1.27
CA VAL A 115 -28.39 4.53 -1.80
C VAL A 115 -28.24 5.34 -3.10
N PRO A 116 -29.24 5.33 -4.00
CA PRO A 116 -29.24 6.20 -5.17
C PRO A 116 -29.18 7.67 -4.76
N ILE A 117 -28.42 8.45 -5.52
CA ILE A 117 -28.35 9.91 -5.35
C ILE A 117 -29.60 10.49 -6.03
N SER A 118 -30.60 10.92 -5.27
CA SER A 118 -31.87 11.46 -5.80
C SER A 118 -32.44 12.56 -4.90
N PRO A 119 -33.01 13.63 -5.48
CA PRO A 119 -32.26 14.68 -6.14
C PRO A 119 -31.43 15.51 -5.14
N VAL A 120 -30.39 16.13 -5.67
CA VAL A 120 -29.57 17.15 -4.99
C VAL A 120 -30.48 18.31 -4.61
N CYS A 121 -30.58 18.63 -3.32
CA CYS A 121 -31.10 19.92 -2.87
C CYS A 121 -30.20 21.05 -3.36
#